data_AF-A0A558DFM8-F1
#
_entry.id   AF-A0A558DFM8-F1
#
_cell.length_a   1.000
_cell.length_b   1.000
_cell.length_c   1.000
_cell.angle_alpha   90.00
_cell.angle_beta   90.00
_cell.angle_gamma   90.00
#
_symmetry.space_group_name_H-M   'P 1'
#
loop_
_entity.id
_entity.type
_entity.pdbx_description
1 polymer ?
#
loop_
_entity_poly.entity_id
_entity_poly.type
_entity_poly.pdbx_seq_one_letter_code
_entity_poly.pdbx_strand_id
1 'polypeptide(L)'
;MFCPECGTENPDGAKFCGNCRYEMSTSTKDPIHNRIDDVVEIDNGQTGISDSMKYGILAASVFIPFIGLIMGIIYLAQNESEEKKDVGKLWLYGSLGIMLVYFIISSDM
;
A
#
# COMPACT_ATOMS: atom_id res chain seq x y z
N MET A 1 -42.43 -26.68 15.36
CA MET A 1 -43.17 -25.51 14.83
C MET A 1 -43.26 -25.53 13.30
N PHE A 2 -44.31 -24.96 12.70
CA PHE A 2 -44.44 -24.85 11.24
C PHE A 2 -43.94 -23.50 10.72
N CYS A 3 -43.22 -23.51 9.60
CA CYS A 3 -42.77 -22.28 8.93
C CYS A 3 -43.96 -21.45 8.45
N PRO A 4 -44.05 -20.15 8.76
CA PRO A 4 -45.14 -19.31 8.24
C PRO A 4 -45.05 -19.11 6.72
N GLU A 5 -43.84 -19.09 6.15
CA GLU A 5 -43.66 -18.88 4.71
C GLU A 5 -43.97 -20.10 3.83
N CYS A 6 -43.55 -21.30 4.24
CA CYS A 6 -43.64 -22.49 3.39
C CYS A 6 -44.37 -23.68 4.02
N GLY A 7 -44.88 -23.54 5.25
CA GLY A 7 -45.63 -24.59 5.94
C GLY A 7 -44.81 -25.83 6.32
N THR A 8 -43.49 -25.81 6.20
CA THR A 8 -42.64 -26.96 6.56
C THR A 8 -42.54 -27.11 8.08
N GLU A 9 -42.70 -28.33 8.57
CA GLU A 9 -42.46 -28.66 9.97
C GLU A 9 -40.96 -28.55 10.29
N ASN A 10 -40.64 -27.78 11.31
CA ASN A 10 -39.28 -27.57 11.80
C ASN A 10 -39.22 -27.87 13.31
N PRO A 11 -38.07 -28.34 13.83
CA PRO A 11 -37.90 -28.61 15.24
C PRO A 11 -38.06 -27.32 16.07
N ASP A 12 -38.56 -27.45 17.29
CA ASP A 12 -38.75 -26.29 18.18
C ASP A 12 -37.40 -25.68 18.55
N GLY A 13 -37.26 -24.36 18.39
CA GLY A 13 -36.00 -23.63 18.56
C GLY A 13 -35.14 -23.52 17.29
N ALA A 14 -35.59 -24.01 16.14
CA ALA A 14 -34.94 -23.76 14.85
C ALA A 14 -34.86 -22.25 14.56
N LYS A 15 -33.65 -21.72 14.32
CA LYS A 15 -33.46 -20.30 13.96
C LYS A 15 -33.88 -20.00 12.52
N PHE A 16 -33.83 -21.00 11.64
CA PHE A 16 -34.14 -20.91 10.21
C PHE A 16 -34.91 -22.14 9.74
N CYS A 17 -35.71 -21.99 8.69
CA CYS A 17 -36.41 -23.08 8.04
C CYS A 17 -35.46 -23.98 7.24
N GLY A 18 -35.53 -25.30 7.46
CA GLY A 18 -34.73 -26.27 6.69
C GLY A 18 -35.08 -26.37 5.21
N ASN A 19 -36.25 -25.87 4.80
CA ASN A 19 -36.71 -25.91 3.41
C ASN A 19 -36.50 -24.57 2.70
N CYS A 20 -37.20 -23.51 3.13
CA CYS A 20 -37.15 -22.20 2.46
C CYS A 20 -36.11 -21.23 3.04
N ARG A 21 -35.37 -21.61 4.09
CA ARG A 21 -34.39 -20.77 4.81
C ARG A 21 -34.96 -19.51 5.47
N TYR A 22 -36.29 -19.42 5.63
CA TYR A 22 -36.93 -18.32 6.35
C TYR A 22 -36.50 -18.26 7.82
N GLU A 23 -36.24 -17.06 8.34
CA GLU A 23 -35.85 -16.82 9.72
C GLU A 23 -37.02 -17.02 10.69
N MET A 24 -36.88 -17.98 11.62
CA MET A 24 -37.89 -18.30 12.63
C MET A 24 -37.49 -17.79 14.03
N SER A 25 -36.44 -16.97 14.13
CA SER A 25 -35.87 -16.56 15.41
C SER A 25 -36.73 -15.52 16.11
N THR A 26 -37.45 -15.97 17.14
CA THR A 26 -37.78 -15.15 18.30
C THR A 26 -37.11 -15.75 19.52
N SER A 27 -35.88 -15.33 19.85
CA SER A 27 -35.51 -15.21 21.27
C SER A 27 -34.18 -14.52 21.52
N THR A 28 -34.23 -13.72 22.58
CA THR A 28 -33.15 -13.48 23.54
C THR A 28 -32.08 -12.49 23.10
N LYS A 29 -32.21 -11.29 23.68
CA LYS A 29 -31.08 -10.41 24.02
C LYS A 29 -30.00 -11.27 24.66
N ASP A 30 -29.03 -11.66 23.87
CA ASP A 30 -27.78 -12.20 24.37
C ASP A 30 -26.93 -11.01 24.87
N PRO A 31 -26.63 -10.88 26.18
CA PRO A 31 -25.72 -9.86 26.66
C PRO A 31 -24.25 -10.13 26.28
N ILE A 32 -23.98 -11.15 25.45
CA ILE A 32 -22.66 -11.46 24.90
C ILE A 32 -22.41 -10.76 23.53
N HIS A 33 -23.24 -9.80 23.10
CA HIS A 33 -22.81 -8.84 22.07
C HIS A 33 -22.13 -7.59 22.68
N ASN A 34 -21.21 -7.81 23.62
CA ASN A 34 -20.29 -6.78 24.13
C ASN A 34 -18.82 -7.20 23.89
N ARG A 35 -18.56 -7.90 22.79
CA ARG A 35 -17.20 -8.20 22.31
C ARG A 35 -17.10 -8.28 20.79
N ILE A 36 -17.87 -7.45 20.09
CA ILE A 36 -17.59 -7.09 18.69
C ILE A 36 -17.81 -5.58 18.52
N ASP A 37 -17.26 -4.79 19.43
CA ASP A 37 -16.91 -3.39 19.14
C ASP A 37 -15.43 -3.26 18.75
N ASP A 38 -14.66 -4.35 18.83
CA ASP A 38 -13.42 -4.47 18.05
C ASP A 38 -13.78 -4.92 16.62
N VAL A 39 -14.64 -4.15 15.95
CA VAL A 39 -14.51 -4.02 14.52
C VAL A 39 -13.09 -3.51 14.34
N VAL A 40 -12.18 -4.38 13.91
CA VAL A 40 -10.96 -3.94 13.26
C VAL A 40 -11.45 -3.15 12.06
N GLU A 41 -11.57 -1.83 12.24
CA GLU A 41 -11.52 -0.91 11.13
C GLU A 41 -10.22 -1.27 10.41
N ILE A 42 -10.36 -2.00 9.31
CA ILE A 42 -9.41 -1.92 8.21
C ILE A 42 -9.60 -0.49 7.69
N ASP A 43 -9.13 0.47 8.48
CA ASP A 43 -8.89 1.81 8.05
C ASP A 43 -7.82 1.66 6.98
N ASN A 44 -8.30 1.59 5.74
CA ASN A 44 -7.55 1.98 4.57
C ASN A 44 -7.37 3.51 4.63
N GLY A 45 -6.87 4.00 5.76
CA GLY A 45 -6.63 5.39 6.07
C GLY A 45 -5.14 5.57 6.12
N GLN A 46 -4.67 6.16 5.03
CA GLN A 46 -3.47 6.95 4.92
C GLN A 46 -2.37 6.54 5.90
N THR A 47 -1.39 5.79 5.39
CA THR A 47 -0.03 5.92 5.90
C THR A 47 0.33 7.40 5.82
N GLY A 48 0.11 8.13 6.91
CA GLY A 48 0.46 9.52 7.07
C GLY A 48 1.97 9.60 7.10
N ILE A 49 2.58 9.48 5.92
CA ILE A 49 4.01 9.69 5.72
C ILE A 49 4.26 11.09 6.28
N SER A 50 5.01 11.19 7.37
CA SER A 50 5.31 12.48 7.98
C SER A 50 5.87 13.40 6.90
N ASP A 51 5.45 14.66 6.89
CA ASP A 51 5.92 15.60 5.87
C ASP A 51 7.45 15.69 5.87
N SER A 52 8.08 15.55 7.04
CA SER A 52 9.54 15.46 7.19
C SER A 52 10.15 14.26 6.45
N MET A 53 9.48 13.11 6.41
CA MET A 53 9.94 11.92 5.69
C MET A 53 9.73 12.07 4.19
N LYS A 54 8.62 12.67 3.74
CA LYS A 54 8.38 13.00 2.33
C LYS A 54 9.44 13.96 1.79
N TYR A 55 9.70 15.06 2.50
CA TYR A 55 10.72 16.03 2.10
C TYR A 55 12.14 15.48 2.23
N GLY A 56 12.39 14.57 3.19
CA GLY A 56 13.68 13.86 3.30
C GLY A 56 13.98 12.98 2.09
N ILE A 57 12.98 12.22 1.61
CA ILE A 57 13.10 11.37 0.42
C ILE A 57 13.24 12.24 -0.84
N LEU A 58 12.48 13.32 -0.95
CA LEU A 58 12.57 14.27 -2.06
C LEU A 58 13.96 14.93 -2.11
N ALA A 59 14.48 15.38 -0.97
CA ALA A 59 15.81 15.96 -0.90
C ALA A 59 16.88 14.94 -1.28
N ALA A 60 16.86 13.74 -0.69
CA ALA A 60 17.82 12.68 -1.00
C ALA A 60 17.80 12.29 -2.48
N SER A 61 16.61 12.17 -3.09
CA SER A 61 16.46 11.86 -4.51
C SER A 61 16.95 12.97 -5.45
N VAL A 62 17.03 14.23 -5.00
CA VAL A 62 17.69 15.32 -5.73
C VAL A 62 19.20 15.33 -5.49
N PHE A 63 19.66 15.09 -4.26
CA PHE A 63 21.10 15.12 -3.95
C PHE A 63 21.88 13.95 -4.53
N ILE A 64 21.31 12.74 -4.58
CA ILE A 64 21.95 11.54 -5.14
C ILE A 64 22.37 11.72 -6.61
N PRO A 65 21.51 12.17 -7.55
CA PRO A 65 21.92 12.40 -8.93
C PRO A 65 22.91 13.56 -9.07
N PHE A 66 22.83 14.61 -8.23
CA PHE A 66 23.82 15.68 -8.22
C PHE A 66 25.21 15.18 -7.80
N ILE A 67 25.30 14.37 -6.74
CA ILE A 67 26.56 13.73 -6.32
C ILE A 67 27.08 12.81 -7.43
N GLY A 68 26.17 12.07 -8.08
CA GLY A 68 26.49 11.18 -9.19
C GLY A 68 27.11 11.89 -10.39
N LEU A 69 26.52 13.01 -10.76
CA LEU A 69 26.97 13.85 -11.85
C LEU A 69 28.31 14.54 -11.53
N ILE A 70 28.48 15.05 -10.31
CA ILE A 70 29.74 15.67 -9.85
C ILE A 70 30.89 14.66 -9.87
N MET A 71 30.70 13.47 -9.28
CA MET A 71 31.73 12.43 -9.28
C MET A 71 32.03 11.94 -10.70
N GLY A 72 31.01 11.72 -11.53
CA GLY A 72 31.20 11.36 -12.94
C GLY A 72 32.05 12.39 -13.71
N ILE A 73 31.79 13.69 -13.53
CA ILE A 73 32.58 14.75 -14.16
C ILE A 73 34.01 14.80 -13.61
N ILE A 74 34.20 14.68 -12.30
CA ILE A 74 35.55 14.67 -11.69
C ILE A 74 36.39 13.50 -12.23
N TYR A 75 35.80 12.31 -12.35
CA TYR A 75 36.48 11.12 -12.88
C TYR A 75 36.75 11.20 -14.39
N LEU A 76 35.96 11.96 -15.15
CA LEU A 76 36.23 12.25 -16.57
C LEU A 76 37.30 13.34 -16.76
N ALA A 77 37.35 14.32 -15.85
CA ALA A 77 38.31 15.42 -15.88
C ALA A 77 39.70 15.00 -15.41
N GLN A 78 39.79 14.05 -14.48
CA GLN A 78 41.04 13.40 -14.11
C GLN A 78 41.39 12.37 -15.21
N ASN A 79 42.45 12.63 -15.99
CA ASN A 79 42.98 11.72 -17.02
C ASN A 79 43.68 10.48 -16.40
N GLU A 80 43.06 9.84 -15.41
CA GLU A 80 43.50 8.53 -14.92
C GLU A 80 43.03 7.39 -15.84
N SER A 81 43.59 6.19 -15.62
CA SER A 81 43.44 4.95 -16.40
C SER A 81 42.02 4.69 -16.93
N GLU A 82 41.92 4.11 -18.14
CA GLU A 82 40.65 3.88 -18.85
C GLU A 82 39.56 3.22 -17.98
N GLU A 83 39.94 2.33 -17.05
CA GLU A 83 38.99 1.70 -16.13
C GLU A 83 38.21 2.69 -15.25
N LYS A 84 38.83 3.79 -14.80
CA LYS A 84 38.14 4.80 -13.97
C LYS A 84 37.18 5.65 -14.78
N LYS A 85 37.44 5.83 -16.08
CA LYS A 85 36.57 6.58 -16.99
C LYS A 85 35.29 5.82 -17.31
N ASP A 86 35.34 4.51 -17.39
CA ASP A 86 34.14 3.69 -17.63
C ASP A 86 33.20 3.68 -16.41
N VAL A 87 33.75 3.62 -15.20
CA VAL A 87 32.95 3.80 -13.97
C VAL A 87 32.38 5.22 -13.91
N GLY A 88 33.18 6.24 -14.27
CA GLY A 88 32.73 7.64 -14.34
C GLY A 88 31.60 7.85 -15.36
N LYS A 89 31.70 7.28 -16.56
CA LYS A 89 30.64 7.30 -17.58
C LYS A 89 29.39 6.57 -17.10
N LEU A 90 29.54 5.40 -16.47
CA LEU A 90 28.40 4.63 -15.95
C LEU A 90 27.64 5.43 -14.88
N TRP A 91 28.35 6.05 -13.95
CA TRP A 91 27.74 6.91 -12.93
C TRP A 91 27.08 8.15 -13.53
N LEU A 92 27.71 8.77 -14.54
CA LEU A 92 27.17 9.94 -15.23
C LEU A 92 25.89 9.62 -16.01
N TYR A 93 25.92 8.61 -16.87
CA TYR A 93 24.75 8.17 -17.65
C TYR A 93 23.67 7.57 -16.76
N GLY A 94 24.03 6.85 -15.69
CA GLY A 94 23.10 6.33 -14.69
C GLY A 94 22.35 7.45 -13.96
N SER A 95 23.06 8.49 -13.52
CA SER A 95 22.43 9.66 -12.88
C SER A 95 21.53 10.43 -13.85
N LEU A 96 21.96 10.61 -15.11
CA LEU A 96 21.21 11.31 -16.14
C LEU A 96 19.93 10.54 -16.51
N GLY A 97 20.00 9.21 -16.63
CA GLY A 97 18.86 8.35 -16.89
C GLY A 97 17.82 8.38 -15.76
N ILE A 98 18.26 8.30 -14.50
CA ILE A 98 17.38 8.40 -13.33
C ILE A 98 16.70 9.77 -13.27
N MET A 99 17.43 10.86 -13.54
CA MET A 99 16.85 12.20 -13.56
C MET A 99 15.79 12.35 -14.65
N LEU A 100 16.02 11.80 -15.85
CA LEU A 100 15.05 11.80 -16.94
C LEU A 100 13.79 10.99 -16.57
N VAL A 101 13.95 9.79 -16.00
CA VAL A 101 12.82 8.98 -15.52
C VAL A 101 12.03 9.72 -14.46
N TYR A 102 12.71 10.37 -13.51
CA TYR A 102 12.06 11.19 -12.49
C TYR A 102 11.26 12.35 -13.10
N PHE A 103 11.82 13.02 -14.12
CA PHE A 103 11.14 14.11 -14.82
C PHE A 103 9.89 13.63 -15.57
N ILE A 104 9.97 12.46 -16.22
CA ILE A 104 8.85 11.84 -16.93
C ILE A 104 7.73 11.47 -15.94
N ILE A 105 8.06 10.83 -14.82
CA ILE A 105 7.08 10.48 -13.78
C ILE A 105 6.46 11.75 -13.17
N SER A 106 7.28 12.76 -12.89
CA SER A 106 6.80 14.03 -12.31
C SER A 106 5.97 14.87 -13.29
N SER A 107 6.10 14.65 -14.59
CA SER A 107 5.27 15.32 -15.60
C SER A 107 3.90 14.65 -15.81
N ASP A 108 3.75 13.41 -15.37
CA ASP A 108 2.51 12.64 -15.45
C ASP A 108 1.61 12.85 -14.20
N MET A 109 2.22 13.23 -13.07
CA MET A 109 1.54 13.64 -11.83
C MET A 109 1.08 15.10 -11.88
#